data_AF-A0A2I0TZR8-F1
#
_entry.id   AF-A0A2I0TZR8-F1
#
_cell.length_a   1.000
_cell.length_b   1.000
_cell.length_c   1.000
_cell.angle_alpha   90.00
_cell.angle_beta   90.00
_cell.angle_gamma   90.00
#
_symmetry.space_group_name_H-M   'P 1'
#
loop_
_entity.id
_entity.type
_entity.pdbx_description
1 polymer ?
#
loop_
_entity_poly.entity_id
_entity_poly.type
_entity_poly.pdbx_seq_one_letter_code
_entity_poly.pdbx_strand_id
1 'polypeptide(L)'
;MESAEVESDILRRVRTLLRELDGHHPACQSDRGMLRWTLHKKIDQNPSNSSVLVRILVKELERAERGDFRHYIIPLLHTLMYALIKAPCISDELCSRVYDFCKKLLTLPKPFCTIGLDYANRLKMERTAPGRRASPFCPMQGTVNGFGP
;
A
#
# COMPACT_ATOMS: atom_id res chain seq x y z
N MET A 1 -16.68 -6.88 -20.79
CA MET A 1 -15.88 -8.07 -20.41
C MET A 1 -14.52 -7.66 -19.84
N GLU A 2 -14.11 -6.39 -20.04
CA GLU A 2 -12.80 -5.87 -19.69
C GLU A 2 -12.43 -5.89 -18.19
N SER A 3 -13.39 -5.75 -17.27
CA SER A 3 -13.05 -5.67 -15.83
C SER A 3 -12.40 -6.95 -15.28
N ALA A 4 -12.76 -8.12 -15.80
CA ALA A 4 -12.21 -9.40 -15.34
C ALA A 4 -10.80 -9.67 -15.87
N GLU A 5 -10.52 -9.25 -17.11
CA GLU A 5 -9.20 -9.35 -17.73
C GLU A 5 -8.21 -8.40 -17.06
N VAL A 6 -8.64 -7.17 -16.78
CA VAL A 6 -7.86 -6.18 -16.02
C VAL A 6 -7.59 -6.67 -14.61
N GLU A 7 -8.59 -7.20 -13.91
CA GLU A 7 -8.39 -7.79 -12.58
C GLU A 7 -7.36 -8.93 -12.61
N SER A 8 -7.45 -9.80 -13.62
CA SER A 8 -6.52 -10.92 -13.77
C SER A 8 -5.09 -10.48 -14.07
N ASP A 9 -4.89 -9.47 -14.93
CA ASP A 9 -3.57 -8.87 -15.20
C ASP A 9 -2.99 -8.23 -13.95
N ILE A 10 -3.78 -7.43 -13.22
CA ILE A 10 -3.32 -6.79 -11.98
C ILE A 10 -2.98 -7.85 -10.93
N LEU A 11 -3.84 -8.86 -10.75
CA LEU A 11 -3.61 -9.95 -9.81
C LEU A 11 -2.34 -10.73 -10.15
N ARG A 12 -2.13 -11.03 -11.44
CA ARG A 12 -0.90 -11.69 -11.93
C ARG A 12 0.32 -10.86 -11.56
N ARG A 13 0.31 -9.54 -11.80
CA ARG A 13 1.42 -8.64 -11.46
C ARG A 13 1.68 -8.55 -9.96
N VAL A 14 0.64 -8.46 -9.14
CA VAL A 14 0.78 -8.48 -7.67
C VAL A 14 1.40 -9.79 -7.21
N ARG A 15 0.95 -10.93 -7.74
CA ARG A 15 1.53 -12.24 -7.41
C ARG A 15 2.97 -12.39 -7.88
N THR A 16 3.32 -11.85 -9.06
CA THR A 16 4.72 -11.79 -9.50
C THR A 16 5.56 -10.95 -8.53
N LEU A 17 5.05 -9.79 -8.10
CA LEU A 17 5.73 -8.94 -7.10
C LEU A 17 5.95 -9.69 -5.78
N LEU A 18 4.97 -10.47 -5.32
CA LEU A 18 5.13 -11.30 -4.11
C LEU A 18 6.21 -12.38 -4.29
N ARG A 19 6.29 -13.01 -5.46
CA ARG A 19 7.33 -14.01 -5.76
C ARG A 19 8.73 -13.40 -5.80
N GLU A 20 8.89 -12.21 -6.38
CA GLU A 20 10.18 -11.50 -6.38
C GLU A 20 10.59 -11.00 -4.98
N LEU A 21 9.61 -10.78 -4.08
CA LEU A 21 9.87 -10.51 -2.66
C LEU A 21 10.33 -11.75 -1.90
N ASP A 22 9.88 -12.95 -2.28
CA ASP A 22 10.35 -14.23 -1.73
C ASP A 22 11.77 -14.57 -2.19
N GLY A 23 12.11 -14.17 -3.42
CA GLY A 23 13.41 -14.43 -4.04
C GLY A 23 14.57 -13.77 -3.29
N HIS A 24 15.38 -14.58 -2.59
CA HIS A 24 16.60 -14.18 -1.90
C HIS A 24 17.77 -13.86 -2.85
N HIS A 25 17.51 -13.55 -4.13
CA HIS A 25 18.56 -13.34 -5.11
C HIS A 25 18.97 -11.86 -5.16
N PRO A 26 20.23 -11.50 -4.85
CA PRO A 26 20.68 -10.11 -4.83
C PRO A 26 20.62 -9.43 -6.20
N ALA A 27 20.60 -10.19 -7.31
CA ALA A 27 20.37 -9.63 -8.65
C ALA A 27 18.89 -9.23 -8.93
N CYS A 28 17.95 -9.61 -8.06
CA CYS A 28 16.51 -9.33 -8.14
C CYS A 28 16.10 -8.07 -7.33
N GLN A 29 17.07 -7.35 -6.72
CA GLN A 29 16.77 -6.10 -6.01
C GLN A 29 16.19 -5.01 -6.94
N SER A 30 16.74 -4.89 -8.16
CA SER A 30 16.27 -3.93 -9.17
C SER A 30 14.89 -4.30 -9.73
N ASP A 31 14.59 -5.59 -9.85
CA ASP A 31 13.31 -6.07 -10.39
C ASP A 31 12.14 -5.79 -9.43
N ARG A 32 12.35 -5.95 -8.11
CA ARG A 32 11.36 -5.58 -7.08
C ARG A 32 10.91 -4.12 -7.17
N GLY A 33 11.87 -3.21 -7.33
CA GLY A 33 11.59 -1.80 -7.53
C GLY A 33 10.83 -1.55 -8.83
N MET A 34 11.22 -2.27 -9.90
CA MET A 34 10.61 -2.16 -11.23
C MET A 34 9.17 -2.68 -11.28
N LEU A 35 8.84 -3.78 -10.59
CA LEU A 35 7.48 -4.30 -10.52
C LEU A 35 6.56 -3.36 -9.75
N ARG A 36 7.02 -2.85 -8.60
CA ARG A 36 6.27 -1.84 -7.85
C ARG A 36 6.05 -0.58 -8.69
N TRP A 37 7.10 -0.11 -9.36
CA TRP A 37 7.03 1.02 -10.29
C TRP A 37 6.05 0.76 -11.44
N THR A 38 6.04 -0.44 -12.01
CA THR A 38 5.14 -0.82 -13.11
C THR A 38 3.68 -0.80 -12.67
N LEU A 39 3.38 -1.33 -11.47
CA LEU A 39 2.03 -1.21 -10.90
C LEU A 39 1.65 0.25 -10.69
N HIS A 40 2.57 1.06 -10.14
CA HIS A 40 2.32 2.48 -9.93
C HIS A 40 2.03 3.23 -11.23
N LYS A 41 2.83 2.97 -12.28
CA LYS A 41 2.67 3.56 -13.61
C LYS A 41 1.35 3.13 -14.26
N LYS A 42 0.92 1.88 -14.05
CA LYS A 42 -0.36 1.37 -14.57
C LYS A 42 -1.57 2.07 -13.94
N ILE A 43 -1.48 2.43 -12.66
CA ILE A 43 -2.52 3.24 -12.00
C ILE A 43 -2.47 4.70 -12.47
N ASP A 44 -1.28 5.24 -12.70
CA ASP A 44 -1.14 6.61 -13.21
C ASP A 44 -1.73 6.78 -14.62
N GLN A 45 -1.56 5.76 -15.48
CA GLN A 45 -2.15 5.72 -16.82
C GLN A 45 -3.67 5.58 -16.80
N ASN A 46 -4.22 4.81 -15.87
CA ASN A 46 -5.65 4.61 -15.75
C ASN A 46 -6.06 4.52 -14.27
N PRO A 47 -6.50 5.65 -13.67
CA PRO A 47 -6.84 5.71 -12.25
C PRO A 47 -8.05 4.85 -11.89
N SER A 48 -8.87 4.41 -12.85
CA SER A 48 -9.98 3.48 -12.60
C SER A 48 -9.49 2.11 -12.12
N ASN A 49 -8.28 1.70 -12.51
CA ASN A 49 -7.66 0.45 -12.08
C ASN A 49 -7.26 0.46 -10.59
N SER A 50 -7.19 1.64 -9.96
CA SER A 50 -6.82 1.78 -8.55
C SER A 50 -7.76 1.01 -7.63
N SER A 51 -9.07 1.05 -7.90
CA SER A 51 -10.10 0.37 -7.10
C SER A 51 -9.92 -1.14 -7.10
N VAL A 52 -9.62 -1.71 -8.27
CA VAL A 52 -9.35 -3.14 -8.47
C VAL A 52 -8.05 -3.52 -7.77
N LEU A 53 -6.99 -2.71 -7.91
CA LEU A 53 -5.72 -2.95 -7.24
C LEU A 53 -5.87 -2.91 -5.72
N VAL A 54 -6.58 -1.92 -5.16
CA VAL A 54 -6.88 -1.81 -3.72
C VAL A 54 -7.58 -3.08 -3.23
N ARG A 55 -8.61 -3.53 -3.96
CA ARG A 55 -9.34 -4.76 -3.62
C ARG A 55 -8.44 -5.99 -3.60
N ILE A 56 -7.55 -6.13 -4.58
CA ILE A 56 -6.58 -7.25 -4.66
C ILE A 56 -5.59 -7.16 -3.50
N LEU A 57 -4.98 -6.00 -3.28
CA LEU A 57 -3.96 -5.79 -2.25
C LEU A 57 -4.51 -6.05 -0.85
N VAL A 58 -5.73 -5.61 -0.54
CA VAL A 58 -6.38 -5.91 0.76
C VAL A 58 -6.55 -7.42 0.94
N LYS A 59 -7.01 -8.14 -0.09
CA LYS A 59 -7.13 -9.61 -0.02
C LYS A 59 -5.79 -10.28 0.22
N GLU A 60 -4.73 -9.86 -0.48
CA GLU A 60 -3.39 -10.41 -0.28
C GLU A 60 -2.83 -10.06 1.10
N LEU A 61 -3.11 -8.86 1.62
CA LEU A 61 -2.74 -8.43 2.97
C LEU A 61 -3.42 -9.26 4.06
N GLU A 62 -4.74 -9.46 3.96
CA GLU A 62 -5.49 -10.33 4.87
C GLU A 62 -4.96 -11.77 4.81
N ARG A 63 -4.55 -12.24 3.63
CA ARG A 63 -3.96 -13.58 3.46
C ARG A 63 -2.55 -13.66 4.04
N ALA A 64 -1.76 -12.59 3.91
CA ALA A 64 -0.41 -12.50 4.46
C ALA A 64 -0.40 -12.41 5.99
N GLU A 65 -1.41 -11.75 6.59
CA GLU A 65 -1.58 -11.65 8.03
C GLU A 65 -2.04 -12.97 8.67
N ARG A 66 -2.99 -13.67 8.03
CA ARG A 66 -3.43 -15.00 8.48
C ARG A 66 -2.41 -16.11 8.22
N GLY A 67 -1.54 -15.93 7.23
CA GLY A 67 -0.46 -16.85 6.89
C GLY A 67 0.85 -16.49 7.58
N ASP A 68 1.93 -17.17 7.18
CA ASP A 68 3.28 -16.90 7.69
C ASP A 68 4.02 -15.83 6.85
N PHE A 69 3.31 -15.11 5.99
CA PHE A 69 3.89 -14.23 4.99
C PHE A 69 3.98 -12.77 5.42
N ARG A 70 4.33 -12.55 6.70
CA ARG A 70 4.32 -11.20 7.32
C ARG A 70 5.33 -10.24 6.67
N HIS A 71 6.39 -10.75 6.06
CA HIS A 71 7.37 -9.97 5.31
C HIS A 71 6.78 -9.25 4.10
N TYR A 72 5.65 -9.73 3.54
CA TYR A 72 4.95 -9.05 2.46
C TYR A 72 4.04 -7.92 2.93
N ILE A 73 3.68 -7.85 4.22
CA ILE A 73 2.72 -6.88 4.73
C ILE A 73 3.20 -5.45 4.49
N ILE A 74 4.47 -5.14 4.78
CA ILE A 74 5.03 -3.80 4.60
C ILE A 74 5.10 -3.41 3.11
N PRO A 75 5.69 -4.22 2.20
CA PRO A 75 5.67 -3.94 0.76
C PRO A 75 4.26 -3.75 0.18
N LEU A 76 3.31 -4.60 0.58
CA LEU A 76 1.92 -4.53 0.11
C LEU A 76 1.22 -3.27 0.64
N LEU A 77 1.42 -2.91 1.91
CA LEU A 77 0.90 -1.66 2.49
C LEU A 77 1.41 -0.43 1.74
N HIS A 78 2.69 -0.38 1.41
CA HIS A 78 3.26 0.73 0.64
C HIS A 78 2.65 0.86 -0.76
N THR A 79 2.32 -0.27 -1.39
CA THR A 79 1.66 -0.30 -2.71
C THR A 79 0.18 0.10 -2.58
N LEU A 80 -0.48 -0.35 -1.51
CA LEU A 80 -1.87 -0.03 -1.20
C LEU A 80 -2.04 1.48 -0.95
N MET A 81 -1.13 2.09 -0.19
CA MET A 81 -1.15 3.53 0.08
C MET A 81 -1.07 4.33 -1.23
N TYR A 82 -0.18 3.96 -2.14
CA TYR A 82 -0.07 4.61 -3.45
C TYR A 82 -1.38 4.48 -4.24
N ALA A 83 -1.98 3.28 -4.26
CA ALA A 83 -3.24 3.03 -4.95
C ALA A 83 -4.39 3.86 -4.35
N LEU A 84 -4.46 4.01 -3.02
CA LEU A 84 -5.46 4.86 -2.37
C LEU A 84 -5.31 6.34 -2.77
N ILE A 85 -4.09 6.88 -2.72
CA ILE A 85 -3.81 8.29 -3.05
C ILE A 85 -4.22 8.61 -4.49
N LYS A 86 -3.96 7.67 -5.40
CA LYS A 86 -4.26 7.80 -6.83
C LYS A 86 -5.72 7.46 -7.18
N ALA A 87 -6.47 6.85 -6.26
CA ALA A 87 -7.85 6.48 -6.55
C ALA A 87 -8.77 7.71 -6.57
N PRO A 88 -9.55 7.92 -7.65
CA PRO A 88 -10.42 9.08 -7.75
C PRO A 88 -11.56 9.00 -6.73
N CYS A 89 -12.15 7.81 -6.56
CA CYS A 89 -13.12 7.46 -5.52
C CYS A 89 -12.94 5.99 -5.13
N ILE A 90 -12.98 5.69 -3.83
CA ILE A 90 -12.99 4.32 -3.31
C ILE A 90 -14.31 4.09 -2.60
N SER A 91 -14.93 2.93 -2.86
CA SER A 91 -16.18 2.54 -2.21
C SER A 91 -16.00 2.44 -0.70
N ASP A 92 -17.02 2.85 0.07
CA ASP A 92 -16.98 2.81 1.53
C ASP A 92 -16.70 1.39 2.07
N GLU A 93 -17.22 0.35 1.40
CA GLU A 93 -16.93 -1.06 1.73
C GLU A 93 -15.42 -1.36 1.68
N LEU A 94 -14.73 -0.94 0.62
CA LEU A 94 -13.29 -1.14 0.48
C LEU A 94 -12.52 -0.33 1.53
N CYS A 95 -12.92 0.92 1.76
CA CYS A 95 -12.33 1.77 2.79
C CYS A 95 -12.46 1.16 4.20
N SER A 96 -13.65 0.64 4.53
CA SER A 96 -13.94 -0.04 5.79
C SER A 96 -13.07 -1.28 5.98
N ARG A 97 -12.90 -2.10 4.93
CA ARG A 97 -12.00 -3.27 4.97
C ARG A 97 -10.55 -2.89 5.20
N VAL A 98 -10.07 -1.83 4.57
CA VAL A 98 -8.71 -1.34 4.77
C VAL A 98 -8.53 -0.85 6.21
N TYR A 99 -9.53 -0.14 6.76
CA TYR A 99 -9.51 0.33 8.14
C TYR A 99 -9.53 -0.83 9.14
N ASP A 100 -10.34 -1.86 8.90
CA ASP A 100 -10.37 -3.08 9.71
C ASP A 100 -9.01 -3.80 9.69
N PHE A 101 -8.38 -3.89 8.52
CA PHE A 101 -7.01 -4.40 8.41
C PHE A 101 -6.02 -3.55 9.22
N CYS A 102 -6.12 -2.22 9.17
CA CYS A 102 -5.28 -1.35 9.98
C CYS A 102 -5.46 -1.60 11.47
N LYS A 103 -6.69 -1.80 11.96
CA LYS A 103 -6.94 -2.18 13.36
C LYS A 103 -6.24 -3.48 13.73
N LYS A 104 -6.25 -4.48 12.85
CA LYS A 104 -5.52 -5.75 13.06
C LYS A 104 -4.01 -5.52 13.11
N LEU A 105 -3.46 -4.64 12.28
CA LEU A 105 -2.04 -4.28 12.38
C LEU A 105 -1.67 -3.67 13.73
N LEU A 106 -2.60 -2.99 14.41
CA LEU A 106 -2.40 -2.44 15.76
C LEU A 106 -2.27 -3.51 16.85
N THR A 107 -2.58 -4.77 16.57
CA THR A 107 -2.37 -5.87 17.51
C THR A 107 -1.05 -6.61 17.27
N LEU A 108 -0.37 -6.32 16.15
CA LEU A 108 0.92 -6.92 15.78
C LEU A 108 2.09 -6.15 16.41
N PRO A 109 3.26 -6.79 16.65
CA PRO A 109 4.43 -6.10 17.17
C PRO A 109 4.95 -5.01 16.20
N LYS A 110 5.85 -4.15 16.68
CA LYS A 110 6.56 -3.20 15.82
C LYS A 110 7.34 -3.95 14.73
N PRO A 111 7.38 -3.46 13.48
CA PRO A 111 6.93 -2.13 13.03
C PRO A 111 5.47 -2.06 12.54
N PHE A 112 4.72 -3.17 12.53
CA PHE A 112 3.38 -3.25 11.91
C PHE A 112 2.37 -2.29 12.55
N CYS A 113 2.33 -2.24 13.89
CA CYS A 113 1.53 -1.27 14.65
C CYS A 113 1.70 0.18 14.19
N THR A 114 2.96 0.62 14.05
CA THR A 114 3.30 2.01 13.72
C THR A 114 2.85 2.36 12.31
N ILE A 115 3.07 1.44 11.36
CA ILE A 115 2.65 1.61 9.97
C ILE A 115 1.11 1.60 9.86
N GLY A 116 0.45 0.67 10.56
CA GLY A 116 -1.01 0.58 10.60
C GLY A 116 -1.67 1.84 11.16
N LEU A 117 -1.05 2.45 12.19
CA LEU A 117 -1.53 3.70 12.77
C LEU A 117 -1.37 4.89 11.80
N ASP A 118 -0.20 5.06 11.17
CA ASP A 118 0.02 6.09 10.15
C ASP A 118 -1.01 5.99 9.02
N TYR A 119 -1.25 4.75 8.58
CA TYR A 119 -2.20 4.47 7.52
C TYR A 119 -3.65 4.78 7.92
N ALA A 120 -4.07 4.37 9.11
CA ALA A 120 -5.40 4.68 9.64
C ALA A 120 -5.63 6.19 9.78
N ASN A 121 -4.61 6.94 10.20
CA ASN A 121 -4.65 8.39 10.28
C ASN A 121 -4.79 9.04 8.89
N ARG A 122 -4.03 8.57 7.89
CA ARG A 122 -4.14 9.05 6.51
C ARG A 122 -5.53 8.80 5.91
N LEU A 123 -6.06 7.59 6.11
CA LEU A 123 -7.44 7.26 5.71
C LEU A 123 -8.47 8.20 6.35
N LYS A 124 -8.30 8.50 7.65
CA LYS A 124 -9.20 9.40 8.38
C LYS A 124 -9.09 10.84 7.88
N MET A 125 -7.89 11.31 7.57
CA MET A 125 -7.68 12.66 7.02
C MET A 125 -8.35 12.83 5.64
N GLU A 126 -8.20 11.87 4.73
CA GLU A 126 -8.85 11.91 3.40
C GLU A 126 -10.38 11.97 3.52
N ARG A 127 -10.97 11.31 4.52
CA ARG A 127 -12.43 11.33 4.76
C ARG A 127 -12.93 12.63 5.37
N THR A 128 -12.09 13.35 6.12
CA THR A 128 -12.50 14.56 6.86
C THR A 128 -12.31 15.84 6.04
N ALA A 129 -11.47 15.81 4.99
CA ALA A 129 -11.27 16.93 4.07
C ALA A 129 -11.07 16.43 2.63
N PRO A 130 -12.15 16.20 1.85
CA PRO A 130 -12.06 15.70 0.46
C PRO A 130 -11.41 16.69 -0.54
N GLY A 131 -10.76 17.76 -0.08
CA GLY A 131 -10.18 18.83 -0.88
C GLY A 131 -8.66 19.02 -0.73
N ARG A 132 -7.92 18.12 -0.09
CA ARG A 132 -6.47 18.27 0.10
C ARG A 132 -5.65 17.10 -0.44
N ARG A 133 -5.88 16.70 -1.69
CA ARG A 133 -4.86 16.03 -2.52
C ARG A 133 -3.76 17.01 -2.94
N ALA A 134 -3.22 17.76 -1.99
CA ALA A 134 -1.96 18.48 -2.14
C ALA A 134 -0.86 17.59 -1.56
N SER A 135 0.05 17.18 -2.43
CA SER A 135 1.35 16.53 -2.27
C SER A 135 1.84 16.06 -0.87
N PRO A 136 2.52 14.89 -0.84
CA PRO A 136 3.00 14.25 0.38
C PRO A 136 4.31 14.88 0.89
N PHE A 137 4.71 14.49 2.11
CA PHE A 137 6.01 14.79 2.74
C PHE A 137 6.22 16.22 3.28
N CYS A 138 5.84 16.45 4.54
CA CYS A 138 6.76 17.13 5.45
C CYS A 138 7.49 16.04 6.25
N PRO A 139 8.82 15.88 6.12
CA PRO A 139 9.56 15.11 7.11
C PRO A 139 9.44 15.85 8.45
N MET A 140 8.96 15.16 9.48
CA MET A 140 9.31 15.49 10.86
C MET A 140 10.83 15.29 10.96
N GLN A 141 11.60 16.30 10.56
CA GLN A 141 12.99 16.41 10.97
C GLN A 141 12.95 16.61 12.48
N GLY A 142 13.36 15.56 13.20
CA GLY A 142 13.59 15.63 14.63
C GLY A 142 14.55 16.77 14.92
N THR A 143 14.11 17.68 15.78
CA THR A 143 14.99 18.58 16.51
C THR A 143 16.05 17.71 17.21
N VAL A 144 17.31 17.89 16.82
CA VAL A 144 18.45 17.59 17.69
C VAL A 144 19.23 18.89 17.87
N ASN A 145 19.11 19.42 19.07
CA ASN A 145 19.93 20.50 19.61
C ASN A 145 21.39 20.05 19.67
N GLY A 146 22.35 20.96 19.43
CA GLY A 146 23.78 20.65 19.61
C GLY A 146 24.74 21.80 19.29
N PHE A 147 24.83 22.77 20.20
CA PHE A 147 26.00 23.54 20.64
C PHE A 147 27.27 23.65 19.77
N GLY A 148 27.65 24.91 19.46
CA GLY A 148 28.99 25.51 19.64
C GLY A 148 30.14 25.05 18.73
N PRO A 149 31.25 25.79 18.66
CA PRO A 149 31.76 26.79 19.62
C PRO A 149 31.38 28.25 19.33
#